data_AF-A0AAJ7E9Y8-F1
#
_entry.id   AF-A0AAJ7E9Y8-F1
#
_cell.length_a   1.000
_cell.length_b   1.000
_cell.length_c   1.000
_cell.angle_alpha   90.00
_cell.angle_beta   90.00
_cell.angle_gamma   90.00
#
_symmetry.space_group_name_H-M   'P 1'
#
loop_
_entity.id
_entity.type
_entity.pdbx_description
1 polymer ?
#
loop_
_entity_poly.entity_id
_entity_poly.type
_entity_poly.pdbx_seq_one_letter_code
_entity_poly.pdbx_strand_id
1 'polypeptide(L)'
;MLTKSLICILVGAAILNLCNGQCYVVPEDLNTKWRPADVVEQVAHDFYQSLALGPEDNGDIEKRFVSVYSHTLFLYIASNKTDETDRIKDAAHRTRNKLDSSADQLAGPIRALISLAMLIIEGPLTDVQVACPYYVRQHECKEILSKLQADKIKQCAGYKDNIELYNRATSLINSCGMENLLEELATESNKGGDMEAINLFTDFASIKYASTIRSFRNIMQSVKNIHTSCHVFSFI
;
A
#
# COMPACT_ATOMS: atom_id res chain seq x y z
N MET A 1 17.94 9.00 33.41
CA MET A 1 17.60 9.40 32.03
C MET A 1 18.65 8.90 31.03
N LEU A 2 19.06 7.62 31.10
CA LEU A 2 20.10 7.04 30.21
C LEU A 2 19.65 5.75 29.50
N THR A 3 18.46 5.22 29.81
CA THR A 3 17.97 3.94 29.28
C THR A 3 17.18 4.06 27.98
N LYS A 4 16.64 5.24 27.64
CA LYS A 4 15.90 5.44 26.37
C LYS A 4 16.82 5.61 25.16
N SER A 5 18.02 6.16 25.34
CA SER A 5 18.98 6.36 24.24
C SER A 5 19.66 5.07 23.77
N LEU A 6 19.81 4.05 24.63
CA LEU A 6 20.39 2.77 24.22
C LEU A 6 19.43 1.92 23.38
N ILE A 7 18.11 2.06 23.58
CA ILE A 7 17.10 1.36 22.78
C ILE A 7 17.08 1.91 21.34
N CYS A 8 17.18 3.23 21.16
CA CYS A 8 17.26 3.83 19.82
C CYS A 8 18.52 3.43 19.05
N ILE A 9 19.65 3.21 19.73
CA ILE A 9 20.91 2.80 19.07
C ILE A 9 20.89 1.30 18.73
N LEU A 10 20.28 0.46 19.57
CA LEU A 10 20.10 -0.97 19.27
C LEU A 10 19.11 -1.21 18.12
N VAL A 11 18.07 -0.37 18.02
CA VAL A 11 17.15 -0.39 16.88
C VAL A 11 17.86 0.10 15.61
N GLY A 12 18.64 1.19 15.68
CA GLY A 12 19.41 1.70 14.54
C GLY A 12 20.50 0.74 14.00
N ALA A 13 21.15 -0.03 14.88
CA ALA A 13 22.19 -1.00 14.47
C ALA A 13 21.60 -2.32 13.92
N ALA A 14 20.37 -2.69 14.31
CA ALA A 14 19.63 -3.76 13.67
C ALA A 14 19.07 -3.35 12.29
N ILE A 15 18.71 -2.07 12.13
CA ILE A 15 18.10 -1.51 10.90
C ILE A 15 19.11 -1.33 9.76
N LEU A 16 20.39 -1.09 10.05
CA LEU A 16 21.42 -1.03 9.00
C LEU A 16 21.72 -2.37 8.30
N ASN A 17 21.15 -3.49 8.79
CA ASN A 17 21.21 -4.81 8.15
C ASN A 17 19.89 -5.27 7.49
N LEU A 18 18.83 -4.45 7.48
CA LEU A 18 17.48 -4.87 7.04
C LEU A 18 17.16 -4.55 5.57
N CYS A 19 18.10 -3.99 4.81
CA CYS A 19 18.07 -4.07 3.33
C CYS A 19 18.64 -5.39 2.78
N ASN A 20 18.83 -6.40 3.63
CA ASN A 20 18.82 -7.78 3.18
C ASN A 20 17.39 -8.26 3.35
N GLY A 21 16.73 -8.58 2.24
CA GLY A 21 15.49 -9.34 2.29
C GLY A 21 15.61 -10.39 3.37
N GLN A 22 14.59 -10.51 4.22
CA GLN A 22 14.48 -11.64 5.10
C GLN A 22 14.36 -12.90 4.23
N CYS A 23 15.49 -13.37 3.73
CA CYS A 23 15.79 -14.76 3.47
C CYS A 23 15.77 -15.44 4.83
N TYR A 24 14.58 -15.59 5.42
CA TYR A 24 14.31 -16.85 6.08
C TYR A 24 14.62 -17.88 5.00
N VAL A 25 15.62 -18.72 5.24
CA VAL A 25 15.80 -19.92 4.46
C VAL A 25 14.58 -20.77 4.78
N VAL A 26 13.48 -20.49 4.08
CA VAL A 26 12.36 -21.40 3.94
C VAL A 26 13.01 -22.63 3.29
N PRO A 27 12.92 -23.82 3.91
CA PRO A 27 13.33 -25.06 3.25
C PRO A 27 12.88 -25.03 1.79
N GLU A 28 13.77 -25.36 0.85
CA GLU A 28 13.51 -25.15 -0.60
C GLU A 28 12.21 -25.80 -1.10
N ASP A 29 11.66 -26.76 -0.35
CA ASP A 29 10.41 -27.44 -0.66
C ASP A 29 9.14 -26.74 -0.16
N LEU A 30 9.21 -25.79 0.79
CA LEU A 30 8.06 -25.07 1.33
C LEU A 30 7.70 -23.83 0.51
N ASN A 31 6.41 -23.53 0.41
CA ASN A 31 5.96 -22.41 -0.41
C ASN A 31 6.24 -21.04 0.22
N THR A 32 6.47 -20.04 -0.63
CA THR A 32 6.77 -18.65 -0.21
C THR A 32 5.64 -17.66 -0.50
N LYS A 33 4.46 -18.14 -0.91
CA LYS A 33 3.35 -17.26 -1.34
C LYS A 33 2.47 -16.76 -0.19
N TRP A 34 2.38 -17.48 0.92
CA TRP A 34 1.56 -17.06 2.07
C TRP A 34 2.03 -15.74 2.70
N ARG A 35 3.34 -15.62 3.00
CA ARG A 35 3.87 -14.47 3.74
C ARG A 35 3.63 -13.14 2.99
N PRO A 36 3.94 -13.02 1.69
CA PRO A 36 3.65 -11.79 0.95
C PRO A 36 2.16 -11.44 0.90
N ALA A 37 1.25 -12.43 0.97
CA ALA A 37 -0.18 -12.20 1.02
C ALA A 37 -0.61 -11.58 2.36
N ASP A 38 -0.12 -12.13 3.48
CA ASP A 38 -0.38 -11.59 4.83
C ASP A 38 0.12 -10.16 4.97
N VAL A 39 1.32 -9.86 4.45
CA VAL A 39 1.89 -8.50 4.46
C VAL A 39 1.04 -7.52 3.67
N VAL A 40 0.43 -7.93 2.55
CA VAL A 40 -0.46 -7.06 1.76
C VAL A 40 -1.67 -6.63 2.58
N GLU A 41 -2.34 -7.58 3.22
CA GLU A 41 -3.52 -7.30 4.05
C GLU A 41 -3.16 -6.40 5.22
N GLN A 42 -2.07 -6.73 5.93
CA GLN A 42 -1.60 -5.95 7.07
C GLN A 42 -1.23 -4.51 6.68
N VAL A 43 -0.39 -4.33 5.66
CA VAL A 43 0.06 -2.98 5.25
C VAL A 43 -1.11 -2.13 4.75
N ALA A 44 -2.04 -2.72 4.00
CA ALA A 44 -3.23 -2.00 3.56
C ALA A 44 -4.12 -1.59 4.74
N HIS A 45 -4.28 -2.47 5.73
CA HIS A 45 -5.02 -2.17 6.95
C HIS A 45 -4.34 -1.07 7.78
N ASP A 46 -3.06 -1.21 8.06
CA ASP A 46 -2.29 -0.27 8.90
C ASP A 46 -2.26 1.13 8.27
N PHE A 47 -2.05 1.23 6.95
CA PHE A 47 -2.13 2.50 6.25
C PHE A 47 -3.56 3.07 6.23
N TYR A 48 -4.59 2.22 6.15
CA TYR A 48 -5.97 2.69 6.23
C TYR A 48 -6.29 3.26 7.63
N GLN A 49 -5.79 2.64 8.70
CA GLN A 49 -6.01 3.07 10.09
C GLN A 49 -5.23 4.34 10.47
N SER A 50 -4.13 4.64 9.78
CA SER A 50 -3.38 5.89 9.99
C SER A 50 -4.05 7.12 9.36
N LEU A 51 -5.10 6.93 8.55
CA LEU A 51 -5.92 8.00 8.02
C LEU A 51 -7.03 8.39 9.00
N ALA A 52 -7.51 9.63 8.91
CA ALA A 52 -8.73 10.03 9.62
C ALA A 52 -9.94 9.28 9.07
N LEU A 53 -10.61 8.51 9.92
CA LEU A 53 -11.73 7.63 9.54
C LEU A 53 -13.08 8.33 9.65
N GLY A 54 -13.20 9.26 10.58
CA GLY A 54 -14.42 10.02 10.83
C GLY A 54 -14.15 11.35 11.55
N PRO A 55 -15.21 12.14 11.83
CA PRO A 55 -15.08 13.45 12.45
C PRO A 55 -14.39 13.45 13.81
N GLU A 56 -14.44 12.33 14.54
CA GLU A 56 -13.76 12.09 15.82
C GLU A 56 -12.23 12.19 15.73
N ASP A 57 -11.66 11.90 14.55
CA ASP A 57 -10.22 11.94 14.31
C ASP A 57 -9.72 13.36 13.94
N ASN A 58 -10.60 14.36 13.83
CA ASN A 58 -10.20 15.70 13.38
C ASN A 58 -9.30 16.46 14.35
N GLY A 59 -9.22 16.04 15.61
CA GLY A 59 -8.26 16.55 16.59
C GLY A 59 -6.92 15.82 16.60
N ASP A 60 -6.79 14.71 15.87
CA ASP A 60 -5.58 13.90 15.82
C ASP A 60 -4.60 14.48 14.78
N ILE A 61 -3.47 14.99 15.28
CA ILE A 61 -2.46 15.65 14.46
C ILE A 61 -1.72 14.68 13.53
N GLU A 62 -1.51 13.43 13.96
CA GLU A 62 -0.80 12.42 13.18
C GLU A 62 -1.67 11.96 12.03
N LYS A 63 -2.94 11.63 12.33
CA LYS A 63 -3.92 11.30 11.29
C LYS A 63 -4.19 12.46 10.35
N ARG A 64 -4.18 13.70 10.85
CA ARG A 64 -4.27 14.90 10.01
C ARG A 64 -3.10 14.96 9.02
N PHE A 65 -1.88 14.79 9.50
CA PHE A 65 -0.68 14.79 8.66
C PHE A 65 -0.77 13.74 7.55
N VAL A 66 -1.07 12.49 7.91
CA VAL A 66 -1.19 11.39 6.95
C VAL A 66 -2.33 11.65 5.97
N SER A 67 -3.43 12.24 6.41
CA SER A 67 -4.57 12.60 5.55
C SER A 67 -4.20 13.67 4.51
N VAL A 68 -3.43 14.70 4.90
CA VAL A 68 -2.93 15.75 3.98
C VAL A 68 -1.93 15.18 2.98
N TYR A 69 -0.97 14.38 3.44
CA TYR A 69 -0.02 13.66 2.57
C TYR A 69 -0.78 12.82 1.54
N SER A 70 -1.75 12.03 2.01
CA SER A 70 -2.47 11.08 1.17
C SER A 70 -3.47 11.75 0.24
N HIS A 71 -4.02 12.90 0.62
CA HIS A 71 -4.81 13.73 -0.31
C HIS A 71 -3.94 14.23 -1.47
N THR A 72 -2.72 14.66 -1.17
CA THR A 72 -1.76 15.08 -2.20
C THR A 72 -1.40 13.92 -3.13
N LEU A 73 -1.14 12.73 -2.56
CA LEU A 73 -0.93 11.50 -3.33
C LEU A 73 -2.14 11.16 -4.22
N PHE A 74 -3.36 11.28 -3.71
CA PHE A 74 -4.58 11.05 -4.49
C PHE A 74 -4.67 11.99 -5.69
N LEU A 75 -4.40 13.29 -5.49
CA LEU A 75 -4.41 14.28 -6.58
C LEU A 75 -3.34 14.00 -7.63
N TYR A 76 -2.15 13.55 -7.21
CA TYR A 76 -1.10 13.07 -8.13
C TYR A 76 -1.55 11.86 -8.95
N ILE A 77 -2.24 10.90 -8.34
CA ILE A 77 -2.77 9.71 -9.02
C ILE A 77 -3.88 10.08 -10.00
N ALA A 78 -4.77 10.99 -9.61
CA ALA A 78 -5.90 11.45 -10.41
C ALA A 78 -5.49 12.41 -11.54
N SER A 79 -4.29 12.98 -11.50
CA SER A 79 -3.84 13.95 -12.48
C SER A 79 -3.53 13.32 -13.85
N ASN A 80 -4.02 13.99 -14.89
CA ASN A 80 -3.80 13.67 -16.30
C ASN A 80 -2.60 14.42 -16.91
N LYS A 81 -1.86 15.22 -16.12
CA LYS A 81 -0.64 15.90 -16.59
C LYS A 81 0.40 14.87 -17.04
N THR A 82 1.02 15.12 -18.19
CA THR A 82 2.01 14.22 -18.80
C THR A 82 3.37 14.30 -18.10
N ASP A 83 3.87 15.52 -17.88
CA ASP A 83 5.11 15.77 -17.14
C ASP A 83 4.96 15.42 -15.65
N GLU A 84 5.95 14.71 -15.11
CA GLU A 84 5.94 14.25 -13.73
C GLU A 84 6.12 15.39 -12.73
N THR A 85 7.00 16.34 -13.03
CA THR A 85 7.28 17.48 -12.15
C THR A 85 6.04 18.37 -12.04
N ASP A 86 5.39 18.65 -13.17
CA ASP A 86 4.15 19.43 -13.19
C ASP A 86 3.01 18.71 -12.47
N ARG A 87 2.97 17.37 -12.54
CA ARG A 87 1.98 16.57 -11.82
C ARG A 87 2.14 16.69 -10.32
N ILE A 88 3.37 16.61 -9.81
CA ILE A 88 3.70 16.73 -8.39
C ILE A 88 3.38 18.14 -7.89
N LYS A 89 3.82 19.17 -8.62
CA LYS A 89 3.56 20.58 -8.27
C LYS A 89 2.06 20.91 -8.25
N ASP A 90 1.30 20.40 -9.22
CA ASP A 90 -0.15 20.59 -9.29
C ASP A 90 -0.87 19.94 -8.11
N ALA A 91 -0.51 18.70 -7.77
CA ALA A 91 -1.07 18.00 -6.63
C ALA A 91 -0.81 18.78 -5.33
N ALA A 92 0.44 19.18 -5.09
CA ALA A 92 0.81 19.99 -3.92
C ALA A 92 0.05 21.32 -3.87
N HIS A 93 -0.02 22.06 -4.99
CA HIS A 93 -0.75 23.32 -5.07
C HIS A 93 -2.24 23.15 -4.74
N ARG A 94 -2.88 22.12 -5.31
CA ARG A 94 -4.30 21.86 -5.08
C ARG A 94 -4.60 21.40 -3.66
N THR A 95 -3.70 20.65 -3.01
CA THR A 95 -3.85 20.31 -1.58
C THR A 95 -3.78 21.56 -0.70
N ARG A 96 -2.87 22.52 -0.99
CA ARG A 96 -2.79 23.78 -0.22
C ARG A 96 -4.12 24.53 -0.21
N ASN A 97 -4.85 24.52 -1.32
CA ASN A 97 -6.17 25.15 -1.44
C ASN A 97 -7.31 24.36 -0.73
N LYS A 98 -6.98 23.25 -0.06
CA LYS A 98 -7.92 22.37 0.64
C LYS A 98 -7.59 22.20 2.13
N LEU A 99 -6.60 22.91 2.67
CA LEU A 99 -6.22 22.77 4.07
C LEU A 99 -7.32 23.18 5.06
N ASP A 100 -8.28 24.02 4.67
CA ASP A 100 -9.44 24.33 5.52
C ASP A 100 -10.44 23.16 5.65
N SER A 101 -10.30 22.10 4.83
CA SER A 101 -11.14 20.89 4.93
C SER A 101 -10.71 20.06 6.15
N SER A 102 -11.63 19.29 6.73
CA SER A 102 -11.31 18.41 7.87
C SER A 102 -10.42 17.23 7.48
N ALA A 103 -9.76 16.58 8.44
CA ALA A 103 -8.86 15.45 8.16
C ALA A 103 -9.60 14.29 7.49
N ASP A 104 -10.81 13.97 7.96
CA ASP A 104 -11.63 12.89 7.40
C ASP A 104 -12.06 13.16 5.95
N GLN A 105 -12.31 14.43 5.61
CA GLN A 105 -12.60 14.87 4.23
C GLN A 105 -11.38 14.77 3.32
N LEU A 106 -10.20 15.13 3.82
CA LEU A 106 -8.94 14.99 3.06
C LEU A 106 -8.60 13.51 2.81
N ALA A 107 -8.82 12.64 3.81
CA ALA A 107 -8.59 11.20 3.73
C ALA A 107 -9.60 10.44 2.86
N GLY A 108 -10.84 10.91 2.76
CA GLY A 108 -11.94 10.21 2.07
C GLY A 108 -11.57 9.66 0.68
N PRO A 109 -11.00 10.47 -0.23
CA PRO A 109 -10.66 10.01 -1.59
C PRO A 109 -9.64 8.87 -1.63
N ILE A 110 -8.60 8.90 -0.79
CA ILE A 110 -7.59 7.82 -0.78
C ILE A 110 -8.15 6.56 -0.10
N ARG A 111 -8.97 6.69 0.94
CA ARG A 111 -9.63 5.56 1.61
C ARG A 111 -10.49 4.79 0.62
N ALA A 112 -11.33 5.50 -0.14
CA ALA A 112 -12.16 4.90 -1.17
C ALA A 112 -11.34 4.14 -2.22
N LEU A 113 -10.20 4.70 -2.63
CA LEU A 113 -9.31 4.08 -3.62
C LEU A 113 -8.64 2.80 -3.08
N ILE A 114 -8.21 2.80 -1.82
CA ILE A 114 -7.64 1.61 -1.16
C ILE A 114 -8.70 0.54 -0.97
N SER A 115 -9.89 0.90 -0.49
CA SER A 115 -11.00 -0.05 -0.32
C SER A 115 -11.37 -0.71 -1.65
N LEU A 116 -11.40 0.06 -2.75
CA LEU A 116 -11.64 -0.49 -4.08
C LEU A 116 -10.51 -1.42 -4.55
N ALA A 117 -9.25 -1.04 -4.32
CA ALA A 117 -8.11 -1.89 -4.63
C ALA A 117 -8.17 -3.23 -3.86
N MET A 118 -8.47 -3.17 -2.56
CA MET A 118 -8.63 -4.36 -1.70
C MET A 118 -9.76 -5.26 -2.18
N LEU A 119 -10.91 -4.70 -2.55
CA LEU A 119 -12.04 -5.47 -3.10
C LEU A 119 -11.67 -6.21 -4.39
N ILE A 120 -10.81 -5.62 -5.24
CA ILE A 120 -10.35 -6.27 -6.48
C ILE A 120 -9.38 -7.41 -6.19
N ILE A 121 -8.45 -7.22 -5.25
CA ILE A 121 -7.42 -8.22 -4.95
C ILE A 121 -7.85 -9.29 -3.93
N GLU A 122 -8.99 -9.11 -3.27
CA GLU A 122 -9.53 -10.05 -2.26
C GLU A 122 -9.59 -11.49 -2.81
N GLY A 123 -10.21 -11.68 -3.98
CA GLY A 123 -10.29 -13.01 -4.60
C GLY A 123 -8.93 -13.68 -4.81
N PRO A 124 -7.96 -13.03 -5.50
CA PRO A 124 -6.61 -13.55 -5.65
C PRO A 124 -5.85 -13.78 -4.34
N LEU A 125 -6.08 -12.93 -3.33
CA LEU A 125 -5.49 -13.07 -1.99
C LEU A 125 -6.04 -14.33 -1.30
N THR A 126 -7.36 -14.54 -1.33
CA THR A 126 -8.00 -15.77 -0.84
C THR A 126 -7.52 -17.01 -1.59
N ASP A 127 -7.32 -16.93 -2.92
CA ASP A 127 -6.76 -18.05 -3.68
C ASP A 127 -5.40 -18.49 -3.15
N VAL A 128 -4.54 -17.53 -2.80
CA VAL A 128 -3.23 -17.81 -2.22
C VAL A 128 -3.36 -18.39 -0.81
N GLN A 129 -4.23 -17.85 0.03
CA GLN A 129 -4.47 -18.36 1.39
C GLN A 129 -4.99 -19.81 1.37
N VAL A 130 -5.86 -20.15 0.40
CA VAL A 130 -6.40 -21.51 0.24
C VAL A 130 -5.36 -22.46 -0.36
N ALA A 131 -4.67 -22.05 -1.42
CA ALA A 131 -3.77 -22.94 -2.16
C ALA A 131 -2.40 -23.13 -1.50
N CYS A 132 -1.93 -22.11 -0.80
CA CYS A 132 -0.56 -22.02 -0.34
C CYS A 132 -0.41 -21.77 1.18
N PRO A 133 -1.14 -22.48 2.09
CA PRO A 133 -0.85 -22.41 3.53
C PRO A 133 0.63 -22.66 3.86
N TYR A 134 1.12 -22.15 4.99
CA TYR A 134 2.55 -22.20 5.35
C TYR A 134 3.20 -23.59 5.34
N TYR A 135 2.41 -24.66 5.51
CA TYR A 135 2.87 -26.05 5.56
C TYR A 135 2.83 -26.78 4.21
N VAL A 136 2.30 -26.14 3.16
CA VAL A 136 2.17 -26.74 1.82
C VAL A 136 3.47 -26.58 1.03
N ARG A 137 3.84 -27.61 0.28
CA ARG A 137 5.03 -27.58 -0.57
C ARG A 137 4.84 -26.66 -1.78
N GLN A 138 5.94 -26.10 -2.28
CA GLN A 138 5.93 -25.15 -3.40
C GLN A 138 5.28 -25.74 -4.67
N HIS A 139 5.51 -27.02 -4.97
CA HIS A 139 4.90 -27.68 -6.14
C HIS A 139 3.38 -27.81 -6.00
N GLU A 140 2.92 -28.30 -4.84
CA GLU A 140 1.50 -28.48 -4.52
C GLU A 140 0.76 -27.13 -4.52
N CYS A 141 1.33 -26.11 -3.88
CA CYS A 141 0.81 -24.75 -3.90
C CYS A 141 0.64 -24.23 -5.33
N LYS A 142 1.63 -24.43 -6.20
CA LYS A 142 1.56 -23.99 -7.61
C LYS A 142 0.45 -24.70 -8.37
N GLU A 143 0.29 -26.00 -8.18
CA GLU A 143 -0.74 -26.80 -8.86
C GLU A 143 -2.15 -26.37 -8.43
N ILE A 144 -2.41 -26.30 -7.12
CA ILE A 144 -3.72 -25.93 -6.56
C ILE A 144 -4.06 -24.49 -6.97
N LEU A 145 -3.13 -23.55 -6.80
CA LEU A 145 -3.34 -22.14 -7.14
C LEU A 145 -3.66 -21.96 -8.62
N SER A 146 -2.90 -22.62 -9.50
CA SER A 146 -3.14 -22.56 -10.94
C SER A 146 -4.52 -23.10 -11.31
N LYS A 147 -4.97 -24.18 -10.66
CA LYS A 147 -6.29 -24.75 -10.92
C LYS A 147 -7.42 -23.83 -10.46
N LEU A 148 -7.34 -23.32 -9.23
CA LEU A 148 -8.32 -22.37 -8.68
C LEU A 148 -8.47 -21.12 -9.55
N GLN A 149 -7.34 -20.50 -9.90
CA GLN A 149 -7.34 -19.31 -10.73
C GLN A 149 -7.85 -19.58 -12.14
N ALA A 150 -7.50 -20.72 -12.75
CA ALA A 150 -8.01 -21.09 -14.07
C ALA A 150 -9.53 -21.29 -14.06
N ASP A 151 -10.09 -21.91 -13.02
CA ASP A 151 -11.53 -22.12 -12.91
C ASP A 151 -12.29 -20.80 -12.68
N LYS A 152 -11.74 -19.88 -11.89
CA LYS A 152 -12.29 -18.51 -11.74
C LYS A 152 -12.20 -17.69 -13.04
N ILE A 153 -11.10 -17.81 -13.79
CA ILE A 153 -10.97 -17.15 -15.11
C ILE A 153 -12.00 -17.70 -16.12
N LYS A 154 -12.30 -19.01 -16.09
CA LYS A 154 -13.37 -19.58 -16.93
C LYS A 154 -14.74 -19.01 -16.58
N GLN A 155 -15.00 -18.74 -15.31
CA GLN A 155 -16.25 -18.13 -14.84
C GLN A 155 -16.31 -16.63 -15.17
N CYS A 156 -15.19 -15.92 -15.04
CA CYS A 156 -15.08 -14.50 -15.35
C CYS A 156 -13.71 -14.18 -15.96
N ALA A 157 -13.67 -13.90 -17.27
CA ALA A 157 -12.42 -13.65 -17.98
C ALA A 157 -11.62 -12.47 -17.39
N GLY A 158 -12.30 -11.45 -16.87
CA GLY A 158 -11.69 -10.28 -16.22
C GLY A 158 -10.99 -10.60 -14.89
N TYR A 159 -11.17 -11.79 -14.31
CA TYR A 159 -10.45 -12.20 -13.10
C TYR A 159 -8.92 -12.22 -13.29
N LYS A 160 -8.46 -12.39 -14.53
CA LYS A 160 -7.03 -12.29 -14.86
C LYS A 160 -6.45 -10.92 -14.49
N ASP A 161 -7.22 -9.85 -14.65
CA ASP A 161 -6.78 -8.49 -14.31
C ASP A 161 -6.68 -8.30 -12.80
N ASN A 162 -7.57 -8.96 -12.03
CA ASN A 162 -7.49 -9.00 -10.57
C ASN A 162 -6.20 -9.69 -10.11
N ILE A 163 -5.86 -10.83 -10.72
CA ILE A 163 -4.60 -11.56 -10.43
C ILE A 163 -3.38 -10.70 -10.77
N GLU A 164 -3.40 -9.99 -11.91
CA GLU A 164 -2.31 -9.09 -12.29
C GLU A 164 -2.16 -7.95 -11.28
N LEU A 165 -3.27 -7.31 -10.88
CA LEU A 165 -3.27 -6.24 -9.89
C LEU A 165 -2.72 -6.74 -8.55
N TYR A 166 -3.18 -7.91 -8.08
CA TYR A 166 -2.68 -8.56 -6.86
C TYR A 166 -1.17 -8.75 -6.94
N ASN A 167 -0.65 -9.38 -8.00
CA ASN A 167 0.80 -9.64 -8.12
C ASN A 167 1.62 -8.34 -8.09
N ARG A 168 1.15 -7.28 -8.76
CA ARG A 168 1.81 -5.96 -8.76
C ARG A 168 1.74 -5.30 -7.38
N ALA A 169 0.60 -5.37 -6.70
CA ALA A 169 0.41 -4.85 -5.35
C ALA A 169 1.31 -5.59 -4.35
N THR A 170 1.33 -6.93 -4.37
CA THR A 170 2.22 -7.75 -3.55
C THR A 170 3.68 -7.38 -3.77
N SER A 171 4.12 -7.26 -5.03
CA SER A 171 5.50 -6.87 -5.35
C SER A 171 5.87 -5.49 -4.83
N LEU A 172 4.95 -4.52 -4.89
CA LEU A 172 5.20 -3.17 -4.39
C LEU A 172 5.23 -3.13 -2.86
N ILE A 173 4.22 -3.71 -2.22
CA ILE A 173 4.06 -3.68 -0.76
C ILE A 173 5.23 -4.41 -0.08
N ASN A 174 5.69 -5.52 -0.64
CA ASN A 174 6.82 -6.27 -0.11
C ASN A 174 8.19 -5.70 -0.55
N SER A 175 8.24 -4.49 -1.12
CA SER A 175 9.50 -3.85 -1.50
C SER A 175 10.03 -2.96 -0.37
N CYS A 176 11.35 -2.94 -0.19
CA CYS A 176 12.01 -2.03 0.76
C CYS A 176 11.66 -0.56 0.49
N GLY A 177 11.37 -0.20 -0.77
CA GLY A 177 10.97 1.15 -1.14
C GLY A 177 9.60 1.56 -0.58
N MET A 178 8.67 0.62 -0.41
CA MET A 178 7.38 0.90 0.23
C MET A 178 7.49 0.86 1.75
N GLU A 179 8.19 -0.13 2.30
CA GLU A 179 8.45 -0.26 3.73
C GLU A 179 9.09 1.02 4.30
N ASN A 180 10.22 1.46 3.72
CA ASN A 180 10.92 2.66 4.16
C ASN A 180 10.07 3.94 4.00
N LEU A 181 9.23 4.02 2.95
CA LEU A 181 8.35 5.16 2.73
C LEU A 181 7.31 5.25 3.86
N LEU A 182 6.68 4.14 4.22
CA LEU A 182 5.66 4.08 5.27
C LEU A 182 6.25 4.34 6.66
N GLU A 183 7.45 3.81 6.94
CA GLU A 183 8.17 4.07 8.19
C GLU A 183 8.51 5.55 8.37
N GLU A 184 8.99 6.21 7.31
CA GLU A 184 9.30 7.64 7.37
C GLU A 184 8.05 8.49 7.44
N LEU A 185 6.98 8.14 6.71
CA LEU A 185 5.68 8.80 6.83
C LEU A 185 5.16 8.75 8.27
N ALA A 186 5.20 7.59 8.91
CA ALA A 186 4.83 7.44 10.32
C ALA A 186 5.72 8.29 11.22
N THR A 187 7.03 8.29 11.00
CA THR A 187 8.00 9.07 11.79
C THR A 187 7.75 10.57 11.70
N GLU A 188 7.50 11.10 10.50
CA GLU A 188 7.30 12.53 10.25
C GLU A 188 5.92 13.01 10.71
N SER A 189 4.90 12.14 10.67
CA SER A 189 3.54 12.47 11.13
C SER A 189 3.46 12.88 12.61
N ASN A 190 4.39 12.38 13.44
CA ASN A 190 4.50 12.73 14.86
C ASN A 190 5.01 14.16 15.11
N LYS A 191 5.55 14.84 14.09
CA LYS A 191 6.33 16.08 14.26
C LYS A 191 5.90 17.21 13.34
N GLY A 192 5.38 16.88 12.16
CA GLY A 192 5.05 17.86 11.12
C GLY A 192 3.60 18.32 11.14
N GLY A 193 3.31 19.43 10.46
CA GLY A 193 1.96 19.90 10.17
C GLY A 193 1.59 19.72 8.70
N ASP A 194 0.51 20.39 8.29
CA ASP A 194 -0.05 20.27 6.94
C ASP A 194 0.96 20.62 5.82
N MET A 195 1.78 21.64 6.03
CA MET A 195 2.76 22.08 5.02
C MET A 195 3.93 21.10 4.92
N GLU A 196 4.38 20.56 6.04
CA GLU A 196 5.39 19.51 6.09
C GLU A 196 4.89 18.24 5.40
N ALA A 197 3.62 17.86 5.55
CA ALA A 197 3.03 16.71 4.85
C ALA A 197 3.05 16.88 3.32
N ILE A 198 2.72 18.08 2.83
CA ILE A 198 2.76 18.40 1.38
C ILE A 198 4.20 18.39 0.85
N ASN A 199 5.14 18.94 1.61
CA ASN A 199 6.55 18.96 1.23
C ASN A 199 7.14 17.55 1.24
N LEU A 200 6.81 16.74 2.25
CA LEU A 200 7.22 15.34 2.35
C LEU A 200 6.75 14.54 1.13
N PHE A 201 5.48 14.70 0.71
CA PHE A 201 5.00 14.11 -0.53
C PHE A 201 5.84 14.55 -1.74
N THR A 202 6.14 15.85 -1.85
CA THR A 202 6.90 16.40 -2.97
C THR A 202 8.30 15.80 -3.04
N ASP A 203 8.98 15.69 -1.89
CA ASP A 203 10.32 15.12 -1.78
C ASP A 203 10.33 13.61 -2.05
N PHE A 204 9.33 12.89 -1.53
CA PHE A 204 9.18 11.47 -1.78
C PHE A 204 8.92 11.19 -3.26
N ALA A 205 8.01 11.94 -3.87
CA ALA A 205 7.59 11.73 -5.26
C ALA A 205 8.68 12.15 -6.26
N SER A 206 9.49 13.16 -5.92
CA SER A 206 10.50 13.70 -6.84
C SER A 206 11.88 13.08 -6.67
N ILE A 207 12.23 12.64 -5.45
CA ILE A 207 13.61 12.27 -5.11
C ILE A 207 13.66 10.90 -4.44
N LYS A 208 13.17 10.79 -3.20
CA LYS A 208 13.56 9.68 -2.31
C LYS A 208 12.90 8.35 -2.67
N TYR A 209 11.62 8.38 -3.04
CA TYR A 209 10.80 7.21 -3.32
C TYR A 209 10.04 7.33 -4.65
N ALA A 210 10.62 8.06 -5.62
CA ALA A 210 9.97 8.36 -6.89
C ALA A 210 9.50 7.09 -7.64
N SER A 211 10.31 6.03 -7.64
CA SER A 211 9.95 4.74 -8.25
C SER A 211 8.80 4.05 -7.52
N THR A 212 8.81 4.04 -6.19
CA THR A 212 7.72 3.50 -5.35
C THR A 212 6.41 4.24 -5.62
N ILE A 213 6.42 5.57 -5.58
CA ILE A 213 5.23 6.40 -5.80
C ILE A 213 4.70 6.28 -7.24
N ARG A 214 5.58 6.21 -8.25
CA ARG A 214 5.16 5.91 -9.62
C ARG A 214 4.51 4.53 -9.74
N SER A 215 5.08 3.53 -9.09
CA SER A 215 4.54 2.16 -9.11
C SER A 215 3.16 2.11 -8.44
N PHE A 216 3.02 2.78 -7.29
CA PHE A 216 1.74 2.94 -6.60
C PHE A 216 0.71 3.62 -7.49
N ARG A 217 1.07 4.74 -8.15
CA ARG A 217 0.19 5.42 -9.11
C ARG A 217 -0.25 4.50 -10.23
N ASN A 218 0.67 3.76 -10.84
CA ASN A 218 0.34 2.86 -11.94
C ASN A 218 -0.61 1.74 -11.50
N ILE A 219 -0.49 1.23 -10.26
CA ILE A 219 -1.42 0.24 -9.70
C ILE A 219 -2.79 0.89 -9.49
N MET A 220 -2.83 2.05 -8.83
CA MET A 220 -4.07 2.75 -8.51
C MET A 220 -4.80 3.32 -9.73
N GLN A 221 -4.09 3.58 -10.83
CA GLN A 221 -4.72 3.90 -12.11
C GLN A 221 -5.32 2.67 -12.79
N SER A 222 -4.70 1.49 -12.66
CA SER A 222 -5.30 0.23 -13.13
C SER A 222 -6.59 -0.09 -12.37
N VAL A 223 -6.64 0.15 -11.07
CA VAL A 223 -7.86 -0.03 -10.23
C VAL A 223 -9.08 0.70 -10.82
N LYS A 224 -8.90 1.91 -11.35
CA LYS A 224 -9.99 2.70 -11.95
C LYS A 224 -10.57 2.10 -13.24
N ASN A 225 -9.82 1.23 -13.90
CA ASN A 225 -10.14 0.67 -15.21
C ASN A 225 -10.56 -0.80 -15.15
N ILE A 226 -10.43 -1.46 -13.99
CA ILE A 226 -10.81 -2.87 -13.82
C ILE A 226 -12.33 -2.95 -13.63
N HIS A 227 -12.97 -3.81 -14.43
CA HIS A 227 -14.38 -4.10 -14.29
C HIS A 227 -14.63 -4.88 -12.98
N THR A 228 -15.35 -4.26 -12.05
CA THR A 228 -15.75 -4.84 -10.75
C THR A 228 -16.72 -6.02 -10.88
N SER A 229 -17.11 -6.43 -12.09
CA SER A 229 -18.05 -7.53 -12.29
C SER A 229 -17.47 -8.93 -11.98
N CYS A 230 -16.15 -9.05 -11.81
CA CYS A 230 -15.49 -10.33 -11.49
C CYS A 230 -15.18 -10.52 -9.99
N HIS A 231 -15.83 -9.76 -9.09
CA HIS A 231 -15.73 -10.04 -7.65
C HIS A 231 -16.52 -11.32 -7.34
N VAL A 232 -15.80 -12.37 -6.94
CA VAL A 232 -16.41 -13.56 -6.36
C VAL A 232 -16.51 -13.28 -4.86
N PHE A 233 -17.66 -12.83 -4.38
CA PHE A 233 -17.96 -12.86 -2.95
C PHE A 233 -17.94 -14.33 -2.52
N SER A 234 -16.85 -14.78 -1.91
CA SER A 234 -16.86 -16.02 -1.13
C SER A 234 -17.45 -15.68 0.24
N PHE A 235 -18.77 -15.74 0.36
CA PHE A 235 -19.36 -15.93 1.68
C PHE A 235 -18.92 -17.32 2.15
N ILE A 236 -18.02 -17.35 3.14
CA ILE A 236 -17.79 -18.53 3.99
C ILE A 236 -18.78 -18.46 5.15
#